data_AF-A0A7S3H2J2-F1
#
_entry.id   AF-A0A7S3H2J2-F1
#
_cell.length_a   1.000
_cell.length_b   1.000
_cell.length_c   1.000
_cell.angle_alpha   90.00
_cell.angle_beta   90.00
_cell.angle_gamma   90.00
#
_symmetry.space_group_name_H-M   'P 1'
#
loop_
_entity.id
_entity.type
_entity.pdbx_description
1 polymer ?
#
loop_
_entity_poly.entity_id
_entity_poly.type
_entity_poly.pdbx_seq_one_letter_code
_entity_poly.pdbx_strand_id
1 'polypeptide(L)'
;GAKEIDVSGGTKAIVISAPFPLLKRFKSVQTRLVRELEKKFSGKHVIFVGARRILPKEKKNNRVKHQQRPRSRTLTKVHEAILDDLVFPTEIVAKRTRVRVDGSRIMKVYLDRRDQK
;
A
#
# COMPACT_ATOMS: atom_id res chain seq x y z
N GLY A 1 3.19 8.63 -10.69
CA GLY A 1 4.05 9.72 -10.13
C GLY A 1 4.92 9.16 -9.03
N ALA A 2 6.07 9.75 -8.76
CA ALA A 2 7.00 9.27 -7.72
C ALA A 2 7.07 10.26 -6.55
N LYS A 3 7.26 9.73 -5.33
CA LYS A 3 7.47 10.51 -4.11
C LYS A 3 8.62 9.91 -3.33
N GLU A 4 9.50 10.75 -2.81
CA GLU A 4 10.53 10.34 -1.85
C GLU A 4 9.99 10.54 -0.44
N ILE A 5 10.20 9.55 0.43
CA ILE A 5 9.71 9.54 1.81
C ILE A 5 10.87 9.16 2.72
N ASP A 6 11.04 9.91 3.80
CA ASP A 6 12.03 9.59 4.83
C ASP A 6 11.53 8.42 5.68
N VAL A 7 12.35 7.38 5.83
CA VAL A 7 12.04 6.18 6.61
C VAL A 7 12.88 6.20 7.90
N SER A 8 12.39 5.54 8.94
CA SER A 8 13.11 5.35 10.20
C SER A 8 14.51 4.76 9.93
N GLY A 9 15.54 5.38 10.51
CA GLY A 9 16.94 4.98 10.28
C GLY A 9 17.73 5.92 9.34
N GLY A 10 17.16 7.06 8.94
CA GLY A 10 17.86 8.08 8.14
C GLY A 10 17.94 7.76 6.64
N THR A 11 17.37 6.64 6.21
CA THR A 11 17.30 6.22 4.81
C THR A 11 16.06 6.76 4.13
N LYS A 12 16.19 7.17 2.86
CA LYS A 12 15.06 7.61 2.03
C LYS A 12 14.54 6.45 1.19
N ALA A 13 13.22 6.31 1.11
CA ALA A 13 12.54 5.36 0.23
C ALA A 13 11.81 6.08 -0.90
N ILE A 14 11.79 5.48 -2.08
CA ILE A 14 11.12 6.01 -3.27
C ILE A 14 9.82 5.24 -3.48
N VAL A 15 8.69 5.93 -3.38
CA VAL A 15 7.36 5.37 -3.63
C VAL A 15 6.89 5.77 -5.03
N ILE A 16 6.72 4.78 -5.89
CA ILE A 16 6.24 4.95 -7.26
C ILE A 16 4.75 4.60 -7.31
N SER A 17 3.92 5.61 -7.58
CA SER A 17 2.48 5.44 -7.79
C SER A 17 2.20 4.98 -9.21
N ALA A 18 1.79 3.71 -9.34
CA ALA A 18 1.39 3.09 -10.61
C ALA A 18 -0.12 3.23 -10.84
N PRO A 19 -0.60 3.51 -12.07
CA PRO A 19 -2.02 3.48 -12.38
C PRO A 19 -2.63 2.12 -12.08
N PHE A 20 -3.78 2.09 -11.41
CA PHE A 20 -4.44 0.84 -10.98
C PHE A 20 -4.65 -0.19 -12.11
N PRO A 21 -5.04 0.18 -13.35
CA PRO A 21 -5.20 -0.80 -14.44
C PRO A 21 -3.90 -1.53 -14.83
N LEU A 22 -2.75 -0.87 -14.65
CA LEU A 22 -1.44 -1.42 -15.03
C LEU A 22 -0.78 -2.19 -13.88
N LEU A 23 -1.30 -2.07 -12.65
CA LEU A 23 -0.67 -2.62 -11.45
C LEU A 23 -0.41 -4.12 -11.53
N LYS A 24 -1.31 -4.89 -12.14
CA LYS A 24 -1.11 -6.34 -12.34
C LYS A 24 0.09 -6.65 -13.22
N ARG A 25 0.31 -5.85 -14.27
CA ARG A 25 1.47 -5.98 -15.18
C ARG A 25 2.77 -5.54 -14.50
N PHE A 26 2.70 -4.50 -13.65
CA PHE A 26 3.84 -4.11 -12.83
C PHE A 26 4.22 -5.23 -11.86
N LYS A 27 3.25 -5.83 -11.14
CA LYS A 27 3.49 -6.93 -10.20
C LYS A 27 4.23 -8.12 -10.84
N SER A 28 3.91 -8.49 -12.08
CA SER A 28 4.61 -9.60 -12.75
C SER A 28 6.10 -9.35 -13.01
N VAL A 29 6.52 -8.09 -13.16
CA VAL A 29 7.92 -7.72 -13.46
C VAL A 29 8.59 -7.05 -12.25
N GLN A 30 7.84 -6.81 -11.17
CA GLN A 30 8.23 -5.96 -10.05
C GLN A 30 9.50 -6.43 -9.34
N THR A 31 9.71 -7.74 -9.17
CA THR A 31 10.91 -8.27 -8.49
C THR A 31 12.21 -7.89 -9.20
N ARG A 32 12.23 -7.98 -10.54
CA ARG A 32 13.38 -7.58 -11.36
C ARG A 32 13.52 -6.07 -11.40
N LEU A 33 12.40 -5.36 -11.59
CA LEU A 33 12.39 -3.92 -11.75
C LEU A 33 12.82 -3.20 -10.47
N VAL A 34 12.39 -3.66 -9.29
CA VAL A 34 12.83 -3.13 -8.00
C VAL A 34 14.34 -3.26 -7.86
N ARG A 35 14.92 -4.44 -8.12
CA ARG A 35 16.38 -4.65 -8.04
C ARG A 35 17.17 -3.71 -8.96
N GLU A 36 16.70 -3.53 -10.19
CA GLU A 36 17.34 -2.63 -11.15
C GLU A 36 17.26 -1.16 -10.72
N LEU A 37 16.14 -0.74 -10.13
CA LEU A 37 15.98 0.63 -9.62
C LEU A 37 16.76 0.86 -8.33
N GLU A 38 16.75 -0.08 -7.39
CA GLU A 38 17.55 0.02 -6.15
C GLU A 38 19.04 0.15 -6.49
N LYS A 39 19.53 -0.61 -7.49
CA LYS A 39 20.92 -0.47 -7.98
C LYS A 39 21.20 0.93 -8.55
N LYS A 40 20.25 1.53 -9.27
CA LYS A 40 20.41 2.88 -9.85
C LYS A 40 20.31 4.00 -8.82
N PHE A 41 19.48 3.81 -7.79
CA PHE A 41 19.24 4.82 -6.75
C PHE A 41 20.07 4.59 -5.48
N SER A 42 21.32 4.14 -5.67
CA SER A 42 22.31 3.98 -4.59
C SER A 42 21.83 3.14 -3.40
N GLY A 43 21.05 2.08 -3.67
CA GLY A 43 20.53 1.18 -2.64
C GLY A 43 19.32 1.70 -1.86
N LYS A 44 18.71 2.83 -2.26
CA LYS A 44 17.45 3.30 -1.67
C LYS A 44 16.32 2.33 -2.01
N HIS A 45 15.51 1.98 -1.02
CA HIS A 45 14.34 1.10 -1.22
C HIS A 45 13.32 1.71 -2.17
N VAL A 46 12.90 0.95 -3.18
CA VAL A 46 11.90 1.37 -4.16
C VAL A 46 10.65 0.52 -4.05
N ILE A 47 9.50 1.16 -3.83
CA ILE A 47 8.22 0.47 -3.60
C ILE A 47 7.18 0.95 -4.61
N PHE A 48 6.42 0.00 -5.17
CA PHE A 48 5.30 0.28 -6.06
C PHE A 48 3.98 0.30 -5.31
N VAL A 49 3.20 1.36 -5.47
CA VAL A 49 1.87 1.49 -4.86
C VAL A 49 0.85 1.81 -5.92
N GLY A 50 -0.31 1.13 -5.89
CA GLY A 50 -1.42 1.47 -6.77
C GLY A 50 -2.05 2.81 -6.44
N ALA A 51 -2.17 3.67 -7.46
CA ALA A 51 -2.94 4.90 -7.41
C ALA A 51 -4.45 4.56 -7.34
N ARG A 52 -4.97 4.45 -6.12
CA ARG A 52 -6.38 4.16 -5.83
C ARG A 52 -7.11 5.42 -5.38
N ARG A 53 -8.34 5.61 -5.86
CA ARG A 53 -9.21 6.74 -5.47
C ARG A 53 -10.08 6.35 -4.27
N ILE A 54 -9.97 7.12 -3.19
CA ILE A 54 -10.89 7.04 -2.05
C ILE A 54 -12.06 7.98 -2.31
N LEU A 55 -13.28 7.45 -2.30
CA LEU A 55 -14.48 8.27 -2.29
C LEU A 55 -14.86 8.62 -0.84
N PRO A 56 -15.46 9.77 -0.55
CA PRO A 56 -15.96 10.07 0.79
C PRO A 56 -17.11 9.15 1.17
N LYS A 57 -17.36 8.97 2.48
CA LYS A 57 -18.57 8.31 2.96
C LYS A 57 -19.80 9.13 2.55
N GLU A 58 -20.84 8.48 2.08
CA GLU A 58 -22.10 9.13 1.74
C GLU A 58 -22.65 9.86 2.97
N LYS A 59 -22.92 11.15 2.81
CA LYS A 59 -23.54 12.00 3.83
C LYS A 59 -25.05 12.09 3.56
N LYS A 60 -25.85 12.39 4.59
CA LYS A 60 -27.31 12.55 4.45
C LYS A 60 -27.69 13.62 3.40
N ASN A 61 -26.86 14.66 3.25
CA ASN A 61 -27.00 15.75 2.26
C ASN A 61 -26.16 15.51 0.99
N ASN A 62 -26.03 14.27 0.54
CA ASN A 62 -25.30 13.98 -0.71
C ASN A 62 -26.08 14.52 -1.91
N ARG A 63 -25.45 15.33 -2.78
CA ARG A 63 -26.03 15.79 -4.05
C ARG A 63 -26.08 14.68 -5.11
N VAL A 64 -25.24 13.66 -4.98
CA VAL A 64 -25.09 12.57 -5.95
C VAL A 64 -25.83 11.30 -5.46
N LYS A 65 -27.09 11.45 -5.04
CA LYS A 65 -27.88 10.37 -4.40
C LYS A 65 -28.08 9.12 -5.26
N HIS A 66 -27.91 9.24 -6.58
CA HIS A 66 -28.25 8.16 -7.51
C HIS A 66 -27.19 7.06 -7.63
N GLN A 67 -25.94 7.29 -7.18
CA GLN A 67 -24.86 6.31 -7.34
C GLN A 67 -24.30 5.86 -5.98
N GLN A 68 -24.46 4.56 -5.70
CA GLN A 68 -23.88 3.93 -4.51
C GLN A 68 -22.34 3.92 -4.60
N ARG A 69 -21.67 4.25 -3.49
CA ARG A 69 -20.22 4.15 -3.37
C ARG A 69 -19.76 2.70 -3.49
N PRO A 70 -18.88 2.37 -4.44
CA PRO A 70 -18.30 1.02 -4.52
C PRO A 70 -17.43 0.70 -3.29
N ARG A 71 -17.55 -0.53 -2.78
CA ARG A 71 -16.75 -1.02 -1.62
C ARG A 71 -15.24 -0.91 -1.85
N SER A 72 -14.79 -1.09 -3.10
CA SER A 72 -13.39 -0.97 -3.53
C SER A 72 -12.79 0.42 -3.37
N ARG A 73 -13.64 1.47 -3.29
CA ARG A 73 -13.22 2.87 -3.12
C ARG A 73 -13.48 3.40 -1.71
N THR A 74 -13.57 2.50 -0.74
CA THR A 74 -13.69 2.87 0.68
C THR A 74 -12.33 3.13 1.32
N LEU A 75 -12.28 4.02 2.32
CA LEU A 75 -11.05 4.36 3.04
C LEU A 75 -10.35 3.11 3.57
N THR A 76 -11.10 2.27 4.29
CA THR A 76 -10.60 1.02 4.86
C THR A 76 -10.11 0.06 3.77
N LYS A 77 -10.90 -0.16 2.71
CA LYS A 77 -10.51 -1.11 1.67
C LYS A 77 -9.31 -0.67 0.86
N VAL A 78 -9.17 0.64 0.63
CA VAL A 78 -8.00 1.21 -0.05
C VAL A 78 -6.75 1.09 0.82
N HIS A 79 -6.84 1.34 2.13
CA HIS A 79 -5.69 1.16 3.03
C HIS A 79 -5.25 -0.31 3.14
N GLU A 80 -6.18 -1.25 3.18
CA GLU A 80 -5.85 -2.68 3.10
C GLU A 80 -5.08 -3.00 1.81
N ALA A 81 -5.57 -2.52 0.67
CA ALA A 81 -4.93 -2.80 -0.62
C ALA A 81 -3.59 -2.08 -0.80
N ILE A 82 -3.37 -0.96 -0.13
CA ILE A 82 -2.05 -0.29 -0.10
C ILE A 82 -1.08 -1.13 0.72
N LEU A 83 -1.49 -1.65 1.89
CA LEU A 83 -0.63 -2.55 2.68
C LEU A 83 -0.20 -3.78 1.88
N ASP A 84 -1.12 -4.38 1.13
CA ASP A 84 -0.83 -5.55 0.29
C ASP A 84 0.15 -5.23 -0.86
N ASP A 85 0.17 -3.98 -1.36
CA ASP A 85 1.16 -3.56 -2.37
C ASP A 85 2.54 -3.30 -1.76
N LEU A 86 2.60 -2.78 -0.53
CA LEU A 86 3.85 -2.47 0.16
C LEU A 86 4.70 -3.71 0.45
N VAL A 87 4.05 -4.85 0.71
CA VAL A 87 4.73 -6.08 1.14
C VAL A 87 5.00 -7.06 0.00
N PHE A 88 4.62 -6.75 -1.24
CA PHE A 88 4.92 -7.58 -2.39
C PHE A 88 6.44 -7.75 -2.55
N PRO A 89 6.98 -8.98 -2.72
CA PRO A 89 6.33 -10.21 -3.19
C PRO A 89 5.63 -11.05 -2.11
N THR A 90 5.87 -10.75 -0.84
CA THR A 90 5.36 -11.57 0.27
C THR A 90 3.88 -11.34 0.50
N GLU A 91 3.16 -12.39 0.89
CA GLU A 91 1.74 -12.31 1.20
C GLU A 91 1.49 -12.07 2.70
N ILE A 92 0.41 -11.37 3.02
CA ILE A 92 -0.02 -11.16 4.41
C ILE A 92 -0.88 -12.34 4.85
N VAL A 93 -0.39 -13.13 5.81
CA VAL A 93 -1.09 -14.28 6.38
C VAL A 93 -2.14 -13.84 7.41
N ALA A 94 -1.80 -12.85 8.24
CA ALA A 94 -2.72 -12.38 9.27
C ALA A 94 -2.53 -10.90 9.60
N LYS A 95 -3.61 -10.26 10.07
CA LYS A 95 -3.61 -8.88 10.58
C LYS A 95 -4.27 -8.90 11.96
N ARG A 96 -3.58 -8.39 12.99
CA ARG A 96 -4.12 -8.24 14.35
C ARG A 96 -3.96 -6.80 14.81
N THR A 97 -5.05 -6.16 15.21
CA THR A 97 -4.99 -4.83 15.81
C THR A 97 -5.01 -4.95 17.32
N ARG A 98 -3.91 -4.56 17.98
CA ARG A 98 -3.86 -4.42 19.43
C ARG A 98 -4.27 -2.99 19.77
N VAL A 99 -5.31 -2.85 20.59
CA VAL A 99 -5.69 -1.59 21.22
C VAL A 99 -5.05 -1.56 22.60
N ARG A 100 -4.30 -0.49 22.92
CA ARG A 100 -3.70 -0.28 24.25
C ARG A 100 -4.66 0.50 25.15
N VAL A 101 -4.35 0.56 26.44
CA VAL A 101 -5.19 1.23 27.47
C VAL A 101 -5.32 2.74 27.21
N ASP A 102 -4.29 3.35 26.63
CA ASP A 102 -4.28 4.74 26.16
C ASP A 102 -5.15 4.99 24.90
N GLY A 103 -5.80 3.96 24.36
CA GLY A 103 -6.58 4.02 23.12
C GLY A 103 -5.73 3.97 21.85
N SER A 104 -4.40 3.95 21.95
CA SER A 104 -3.53 3.82 20.78
C SER A 104 -3.68 2.43 20.14
N ARG A 105 -3.59 2.39 18.81
CA ARG A 105 -3.80 1.18 18.02
C ARG A 105 -2.51 0.79 17.31
N ILE A 106 -2.06 -0.44 17.53
CA ILE A 106 -0.93 -1.04 16.82
C ILE A 106 -1.44 -2.17 15.95
N MET A 107 -1.19 -2.07 14.65
CA MET A 107 -1.50 -3.15 13.70
C MET A 107 -0.28 -4.05 13.56
N LYS A 108 -0.40 -5.30 14.02
CA LYS A 108 0.56 -6.36 13.78
C LYS A 108 0.18 -7.08 12.49
N VAL A 109 1.02 -6.95 11.48
CA VAL A 109 0.89 -7.60 10.18
C VAL A 109 1.85 -8.79 10.16
N TYR A 110 1.33 -9.98 9.90
CA TYR A 110 2.09 -11.22 9.81
C TYR A 110 2.27 -11.57 8.34
N LEU A 111 3.52 -11.65 7.90
CA LEU A 111 3.90 -12.06 6.55
C LEU A 111 4.15 -13.56 6.50
N ASP A 112 4.08 -14.14 5.30
CA ASP A 112 4.48 -15.53 5.08
C ASP A 112 5.97 -15.70 5.39
N ARG A 113 6.31 -16.78 6.10
CA ARG A 113 7.68 -17.10 6.52
C ARG A 113 8.51 -17.71 5.40
N ARG A 114 7.87 -18.17 4.32
CA ARG A 114 8.57 -18.82 3.19
C ARG A 114 9.62 -17.92 2.55
N ASP A 115 9.36 -16.62 2.53
CA ASP A 115 10.21 -15.61 1.91
C ASP A 115 11.22 -14.98 2.87
N GLN A 116 11.36 -15.50 4.10
CA GLN A 116 12.24 -14.96 5.15
C GLN A 116 13.72 -15.36 4.99
N LYS A 117 14.15 -15.75 3.78
CA LYS A 117 15.53 -16.20 3.53
C LYS A 117 16.51 -15.05 3.33
#